data_AF-A0A0T1SJP9-F1
#
_entry.id   AF-A0A0T1SJP9-F1
#
_cell.length_a   1.000
_cell.length_b   1.000
_cell.length_c   1.000
_cell.angle_alpha   90.00
_cell.angle_beta   90.00
_cell.angle_gamma   90.00
#
_symmetry.space_group_name_H-M   'P 1'
#
loop_
_entity.id
_entity.type
_entity.pdbx_description
1 polymer ?
#
loop_
_entity_poly.entity_id
_entity_poly.type
_entity_poly.pdbx_seq_one_letter_code
_entity_poly.pdbx_strand_id
1 'polypeptide(L)' 'MSVDAVAELSAAAAAPAVPALAGALGDANSDVRKAAVLSLLAHRSDVAARTALAGAAGDPDADVRAYASRAAR' A
#
# COMPACT_ATOMS: atom_id res chain seq x y z
N MET A 1 2.88 -11.13 6.11
CA MET A 1 3.50 -11.23 4.76
C MET A 1 4.94 -10.72 4.86
N SER A 2 5.91 -11.13 4.03
CA SER A 2 7.25 -10.52 4.08
C SER A 2 7.27 -9.19 3.33
N VAL A 3 8.17 -8.28 3.73
CA VAL A 3 8.36 -6.97 3.05
C VAL A 3 8.72 -7.18 1.58
N ASP A 4 9.61 -8.13 1.28
CA ASP A 4 10.05 -8.41 -0.09
C ASP A 4 8.88 -8.90 -0.96
N ALA A 5 8.03 -9.80 -0.44
CA ALA A 5 6.87 -10.29 -1.17
C ALA A 5 5.86 -9.15 -1.48
N VAL A 6 5.71 -8.17 -0.57
CA VAL A 6 4.87 -6.99 -0.81
C VAL A 6 5.48 -6.07 -1.86
N ALA A 7 6.81 -5.91 -1.84
CA ALA A 7 7.53 -5.07 -2.80
C ALA A 7 7.40 -5.64 -4.23
N GLU A 8 7.47 -6.96 -4.40
CA GLU A 8 7.34 -7.62 -5.70
C GLU A 8 5.98 -7.37 -6.38
N LEU A 9 4.90 -7.20 -5.60
CA LEU A 9 3.57 -6.88 -6.13
C LEU A 9 3.49 -5.50 -6.81
N SER A 10 4.45 -4.60 -6.59
CA SER A 10 4.51 -3.32 -7.32
C SER A 10 4.72 -3.50 -8.83
N ALA A 11 5.37 -4.58 -9.26
CA ALA A 11 5.64 -4.88 -10.66
C ALA A 11 4.57 -5.79 -11.30
N ALA A 12 3.66 -6.37 -10.50
CA ALA A 12 2.59 -7.24 -10.99
C ALA A 12 1.46 -6.44 -11.65
N ALA A 13 0.58 -7.11 -12.39
CA ALA A 13 -0.63 -6.47 -12.89
C ALA A 13 -1.54 -5.98 -11.74
N ALA A 14 -2.20 -4.84 -11.92
CA ALA A 14 -3.03 -4.22 -10.89
C ALA A 14 -4.13 -5.15 -10.35
N ALA A 15 -4.78 -5.93 -11.22
CA ALA A 15 -5.91 -6.80 -10.85
C ALA A 15 -5.60 -7.78 -9.69
N PRO A 16 -4.49 -8.56 -9.71
CA PRO A 16 -4.09 -9.35 -8.55
C PRO A 16 -3.31 -8.55 -7.49
N ALA A 17 -2.57 -7.53 -7.88
CA ALA A 17 -1.70 -6.79 -6.95
C ALA A 17 -2.50 -5.96 -5.95
N VAL A 18 -3.50 -5.20 -6.40
CA VAL A 18 -4.22 -4.23 -5.57
C VAL A 18 -4.95 -4.88 -4.39
N PRO A 19 -5.71 -5.98 -4.56
CA PRO A 19 -6.34 -6.65 -3.42
C PRO A 19 -5.33 -7.22 -2.41
N ALA A 20 -4.22 -7.79 -2.90
CA ALA A 20 -3.18 -8.34 -2.03
C ALA A 20 -2.47 -7.24 -1.22
N LEU A 21 -2.13 -6.13 -1.88
CA LEU A 21 -1.54 -4.96 -1.24
C LEU A 21 -2.50 -4.29 -0.25
N ALA A 22 -3.78 -4.19 -0.59
CA ALA A 22 -4.80 -3.67 0.34
C ALA A 22 -4.93 -4.54 1.59
N GLY A 23 -4.82 -5.87 1.45
CA GLY A 23 -4.75 -6.78 2.60
C GLY A 23 -3.51 -6.57 3.47
N ALA A 24 -2.35 -6.29 2.85
CA ALA A 24 -1.09 -6.03 3.55
C ALA A 24 -1.11 -4.72 4.37
N LEU A 25 -2.02 -3.78 4.11
CA LEU A 25 -2.25 -2.61 4.96
C LEU A 25 -2.80 -2.96 6.36
N GLY A 26 -3.29 -4.19 6.57
CA GLY A 26 -3.73 -4.66 7.89
C GLY A 26 -2.65 -5.44 8.67
N ASP A 27 -1.43 -5.57 8.14
CA ASP A 27 -0.38 -6.36 8.80
C ASP A 27 0.08 -5.70 10.10
N ALA A 28 0.35 -6.50 11.13
CA ALA A 28 0.80 -6.00 12.43
C ALA A 28 2.17 -5.32 12.34
N ASN A 29 3.02 -5.74 11.40
CA ASN A 29 4.32 -5.14 11.17
C ASN A 29 4.18 -3.85 10.35
N SER A 30 4.63 -2.73 10.92
CA SER A 30 4.57 -1.44 10.23
C SER A 30 5.44 -1.39 8.97
N ASP A 31 6.53 -2.14 8.88
CA ASP A 31 7.36 -2.19 7.66
C ASP A 31 6.62 -2.85 6.50
N VAL A 32 5.79 -3.86 6.78
CA VAL A 32 4.92 -4.48 5.78
C VAL A 32 3.86 -3.50 5.31
N ARG A 33 3.24 -2.75 6.23
CA ARG A 33 2.27 -1.70 5.87
C ARG A 33 2.91 -0.57 5.06
N LYS A 34 4.13 -0.14 5.42
CA LYS A 34 4.91 0.85 4.65
C LYS A 34 5.18 0.35 3.23
N ALA A 35 5.65 -0.89 3.10
CA ALA A 35 5.89 -1.52 1.81
C ALA A 35 4.60 -1.59 0.98
N ALA A 36 3.46 -1.91 1.61
CA ALA A 36 2.18 -1.99 0.93
C ALA A 36 1.74 -0.63 0.37
N VAL A 37 1.89 0.44 1.15
CA VAL A 37 1.64 1.81 0.68
C VAL A 37 2.55 2.16 -0.50
N LEU A 38 3.86 1.91 -0.38
CA LEU A 38 4.81 2.21 -1.45
C LEU A 38 4.51 1.42 -2.74
N SER A 39 4.16 0.15 -2.63
CA SER A 39 3.76 -0.68 -3.77
C SER A 39 2.42 -0.24 -4.38
N LEU A 40 1.45 0.21 -3.58
CA LEU A 40 0.18 0.74 -4.09
C LEU A 40 0.35 2.02 -4.91
N LEU A 41 1.39 2.82 -4.67
CA LEU A 41 1.68 4.01 -5.48
C LEU A 41 1.94 3.67 -6.96
N ALA A 42 2.51 2.50 -7.25
CA ALA A 42 2.71 2.02 -8.62
C ALA A 42 1.38 1.74 -9.34
N HIS A 43 0.31 1.47 -8.58
CA HIS A 43 -1.02 1.12 -9.07
C HIS A 43 -2.03 2.27 -8.96
N ARG A 44 -1.59 3.52 -8.74
CA ARG A 44 -2.47 4.68 -8.49
C ARG A 44 -3.51 5.01 -9.57
N SER A 45 -3.34 4.48 -10.78
CA SER A 45 -4.35 4.59 -11.85
C SER A 45 -5.61 3.77 -11.54
N ASP A 46 -5.48 2.73 -10.72
CA ASP A 46 -6.60 1.91 -10.25
C ASP A 46 -7.37 2.62 -9.13
N VAL A 47 -8.71 2.58 -9.21
CA VAL A 47 -9.60 3.23 -8.24
C VAL A 47 -9.48 2.58 -6.86
N ALA A 48 -9.41 1.25 -6.80
CA ALA A 48 -9.30 0.52 -5.54
C ALA A 48 -7.94 0.77 -4.87
N ALA A 49 -6.87 0.94 -5.66
CA ALA A 49 -5.56 1.32 -5.11
C ALA A 49 -5.62 2.70 -4.43
N ARG A 50 -6.26 3.69 -5.07
CA ARG A 50 -6.46 5.02 -4.48
C ARG A 50 -7.31 4.98 -3.21
N THR A 51 -8.36 4.16 -3.18
CA THR A 51 -9.19 3.96 -1.98
C THR A 51 -8.38 3.35 -0.84
N ALA A 52 -7.55 2.33 -1.12
CA ALA A 52 -6.69 1.72 -0.13
C ALA A 52 -5.65 2.73 0.44
N LEU A 53 -5.04 3.53 -0.44
CA LEU A 53 -4.12 4.60 -0.06
C LEU A 53 -4.79 5.68 0.82
N ALA A 54 -6.03 6.06 0.49
CA ALA A 54 -6.79 7.00 1.31
C ALA A 54 -7.06 6.46 2.73
N GLY A 55 -7.35 5.17 2.87
CA GLY A 55 -7.49 4.51 4.17
C GLY A 55 -6.19 4.51 4.98
N ALA A 56 -5.04 4.29 4.32
CA ALA A 56 -3.73 4.29 4.96
C ALA A 56 -3.31 5.67 5.52
N ALA A 57 -3.97 6.76 5.14
CA ALA A 57 -3.75 8.07 5.75
C ALA A 57 -4.15 8.13 7.24
N GLY A 58 -4.92 7.15 7.72
CA GLY A 58 -5.29 6.98 9.14
C GLY A 58 -4.43 5.97 9.91
N ASP A 59 -3.36 5.42 9.33
CA ASP A 59 -2.54 4.40 10.00
C ASP A 59 -1.94 4.90 11.33
N PRO A 60 -1.81 4.06 12.37
CA PRO A 60 -1.15 4.45 13.62
C PRO A 60 0.33 4.86 13.44
N ASP A 61 1.04 4.29 12.46
CA ASP A 61 2.44 4.60 12.16
C ASP A 61 2.56 5.89 11.34
N ALA A 62 3.39 6.82 11.81
CA ALA A 62 3.54 8.14 11.20
C ALA A 62 4.15 8.09 9.79
N ASP A 63 5.07 7.15 9.52
CA ASP A 63 5.68 7.01 8.20
C ASP A 63 4.65 6.48 7.20
N VAL A 64 3.83 5.51 7.60
CA VAL A 64 2.75 4.98 6.76
C VAL A 64 1.80 6.11 6.36
N ARG A 65 1.37 6.95 7.32
CA ARG A 65 0.52 8.13 7.02
C ARG A 65 1.22 9.11 6.08
N ALA A 66 2.51 9.38 6.28
CA ALA A 66 3.27 10.31 5.46
C ALA A 66 3.38 9.81 4.00
N TYR A 67 3.66 8.52 3.81
CA TYR A 67 3.69 7.91 2.47
C TYR A 67 2.31 7.91 1.81
N ALA A 68 1.26 7.55 2.55
CA ALA A 68 -0.11 7.57 2.05
C ALA A 68 -0.54 8.97 1.60
N SER A 69 -0.17 10.01 2.38
CA SER A 69 -0.46 11.42 2.05
C SER A 69 0.27 11.90 0.79
N ARG A 70 1.42 11.29 0.46
CA ARG A 70 2.17 11.59 -0.76
C ARG A 70 1.44 11.10 -2.02
N ALA A 71 0.57 10.10 -1.88
CA ALA A 71 -0.26 9.57 -2.96
C ALA A 71 -1.40 10.52 -3.37
N ALA A 72 -1.82 11.41 -2.47
CA ALA A 72 -2.92 12.33 -2.67
C ALA A 72 -2.51 13.64 -3.38
N ARG A 73 -1.23 13.77 -3.77
CA ARG A 73 -0.68 14.91 -4.52
C ARG A 73 -0.39 14.51 -5.97
#